data_AF-A0A853GXA2-F1
#
_entry.id   AF-A0A853GXA2-F1
#
_cell.length_a   1.000
_cell.length_b   1.000
_cell.length_c   1.000
_cell.angle_alpha   90.00
_cell.angle_beta   90.00
_cell.angle_gamma   90.00
#
_symmetry.space_group_name_H-M   'P 1'
#
loop_
_entity.id
_entity.type
_entity.pdbx_description
1 polymer ?
#
loop_
_entity_poly.entity_id
_entity_poly.type
_entity_poly.pdbx_seq_one_letter_code
_entity_poly.pdbx_strand_id
1 'polypeptide(L)'
;MKKVRLTRQQSQAQTQQRLLDAAQALFVKKGFGATSVEHITLAAGYSRGAFYSNFKSKTQLFIELLTRDHQRILAGLQTILDNPDTPDHPVSHRVAAELVGTHDQPALAVDGNRSPIETQLIHYYSRIYRDTQFYTLWLEARLHASRDANFCTQFNAFQQDILATITQYVYKFAARTGLTLPLPAEQLALGFMALGDGMGMYHLPGQSHADDLHAEQILAYFLERIALQR
;
A
#
# COMPACT_ATOMS: atom_id res chain seq x y z
N MET A 1 -15.00 -21.21 26.78
CA MET A 1 -14.50 -21.74 25.49
C MET A 1 -13.10 -22.33 25.70
N LYS A 2 -12.84 -23.56 25.22
CA LYS A 2 -11.52 -24.22 25.37
C LYS A 2 -10.51 -23.51 24.45
N LYS A 3 -9.41 -22.99 25.02
CA LYS A 3 -8.36 -22.29 24.27
C LYS A 3 -7.61 -23.32 23.41
N VAL A 4 -7.79 -23.27 22.09
CA VAL A 4 -7.10 -24.16 21.15
C VAL A 4 -5.58 -23.89 21.25
N ARG A 5 -4.78 -24.95 21.42
CA ARG A 5 -3.32 -24.84 21.48
C ARG A 5 -2.79 -24.58 20.07
N LEU A 6 -2.20 -23.39 19.86
CA LEU A 6 -1.61 -23.02 18.59
C LEU A 6 -0.39 -23.90 18.27
N THR A 7 -0.18 -24.18 16.98
CA THR A 7 1.09 -24.75 16.52
C THR A 7 2.21 -23.73 16.71
N ARG A 8 3.47 -24.20 16.69
CA ARG A 8 4.63 -23.30 16.77
C ARG A 8 4.61 -22.23 15.67
N GLN A 9 4.26 -22.61 14.45
CA GLN A 9 4.17 -21.70 13.30
C GLN A 9 3.04 -20.67 13.48
N GLN A 10 1.86 -21.09 13.95
CA GLN A 10 0.75 -20.19 14.23
C GLN A 10 1.08 -19.20 15.35
N SER A 11 1.73 -19.68 16.43
CA SER A 11 2.19 -18.81 17.50
C SER A 11 3.21 -17.79 17.01
N GLN A 12 4.15 -18.20 16.16
CA GLN A 12 5.16 -17.30 15.59
C GLN A 12 4.53 -16.23 14.70
N ALA A 13 3.62 -16.61 13.80
CA ALA A 13 2.88 -15.68 12.95
C ALA A 13 2.05 -14.67 13.78
N GLN A 14 1.41 -15.13 14.86
CA GLN A 14 0.69 -14.24 15.78
C GLN A 14 1.63 -13.25 16.49
N THR A 15 2.82 -13.68 16.91
CA THR A 15 3.83 -12.79 17.49
C THR A 15 4.32 -11.76 16.48
N GLN A 16 4.65 -12.19 15.25
CA GLN A 16 5.06 -11.28 14.17
C GLN A 16 3.98 -10.23 13.90
N GLN A 17 2.72 -10.64 13.74
CA GLN A 17 1.62 -9.72 13.47
C GLN A 17 1.48 -8.65 14.56
N ARG A 18 1.50 -9.06 15.84
CA ARG A 18 1.42 -8.11 16.96
C ARG A 18 2.60 -7.16 17.04
N LEU A 19 3.81 -7.62 16.71
CA LEU A 19 4.99 -6.76 16.67
C LEU A 19 4.90 -5.75 15.52
N LEU A 20 4.41 -6.16 14.35
CA LEU A 20 4.18 -5.27 13.21
C LEU A 20 3.10 -4.23 13.50
N ASP A 21 1.99 -4.63 14.12
CA ASP A 21 0.91 -3.72 14.51
C ASP A 21 1.36 -2.67 15.54
N ALA A 22 2.13 -3.11 16.55
CA ALA A 22 2.71 -2.21 17.54
C ALA A 22 3.72 -1.24 16.91
N ALA A 23 4.59 -1.75 16.03
CA ALA A 23 5.55 -0.92 15.32
C ALA A 23 4.88 0.11 14.42
N GLN A 24 3.85 -0.29 13.65
CA GLN A 24 3.06 0.62 12.81
C GLN A 24 2.47 1.76 13.63
N ALA A 25 1.77 1.42 14.72
CA ALA A 25 1.14 2.43 15.59
C ALA A 25 2.17 3.40 16.18
N LEU A 26 3.35 2.89 16.58
CA LEU A 26 4.42 3.72 17.13
C LEU A 26 5.11 4.57 16.06
N PHE A 27 5.42 4.02 14.89
CA PHE A 27 6.05 4.77 13.81
C PHE A 27 5.14 5.89 13.32
N VAL A 28 3.85 5.63 13.10
CA VAL A 28 2.87 6.67 12.75
C VAL A 28 2.77 7.75 13.84
N LYS A 29 2.77 7.37 15.12
CA LYS A 29 2.56 8.31 16.23
C LYS A 29 3.79 9.14 16.62
N LYS A 30 5.00 8.56 16.58
CA LYS A 30 6.23 9.19 17.09
C LYS A 30 7.42 9.14 16.15
N GLY A 31 7.27 8.52 14.97
CA GLY A 31 8.35 8.27 14.04
C GLY A 31 9.19 7.04 14.37
N PHE A 32 9.68 6.37 13.33
CA PHE A 32 10.72 5.35 13.32
C PHE A 32 11.94 5.75 14.14
N GLY A 33 12.45 6.97 14.00
CA GLY A 33 13.65 7.44 14.69
C GLY A 33 13.54 7.37 16.21
N ALA A 34 12.44 7.88 16.77
CA ALA A 34 12.17 7.89 18.21
C ALA A 34 11.63 6.56 18.77
N THR A 35 11.41 5.56 17.90
CA THR A 35 10.90 4.25 18.30
C THR A 35 12.05 3.27 18.51
N SER A 36 12.11 2.63 19.69
CA SER A 36 13.11 1.61 20.02
C SER A 36 12.49 0.22 19.94
N VAL A 37 13.31 -0.83 19.85
CA VAL A 37 12.83 -2.22 19.94
C VAL A 37 12.09 -2.45 21.26
N GLU A 38 12.56 -1.87 22.35
CA GLU A 38 11.92 -1.96 23.67
C GLU A 38 10.52 -1.35 23.67
N HIS A 39 10.35 -0.17 23.07
CA HIS A 39 9.03 0.45 22.90
C HIS A 39 8.07 -0.48 22.16
N ILE A 40 8.53 -1.11 21.07
CA ILE A 40 7.71 -2.03 20.25
C ILE A 40 7.34 -3.27 21.07
N THR A 41 8.30 -3.90 21.74
CA THR A 41 8.06 -5.12 22.51
C THR A 41 7.13 -4.88 23.69
N LEU A 42 7.30 -3.76 24.40
CA LEU A 42 6.43 -3.36 25.49
C LEU A 42 4.99 -3.16 25.01
N ALA A 43 4.81 -2.42 23.90
CA ALA A 43 3.50 -2.18 23.32
C ALA A 43 2.84 -3.46 22.77
N ALA A 44 3.62 -4.40 22.24
CA ALA A 44 3.13 -5.68 21.72
C ALA A 44 2.88 -6.75 22.80
N GLY A 45 3.33 -6.51 24.05
CA GLY A 45 3.23 -7.47 25.15
C GLY A 45 4.21 -8.65 25.03
N TYR A 46 5.39 -8.44 24.45
CA TYR A 46 6.43 -9.45 24.25
C TYR A 46 7.78 -9.01 24.82
N SER A 47 8.71 -9.95 24.93
CA SER A 47 10.09 -9.66 25.37
C SER A 47 10.98 -9.24 24.20
N ARG A 48 12.14 -8.65 24.51
CA ARG A 48 13.21 -8.42 23.51
C ARG A 48 13.68 -9.72 22.85
N GLY A 49 13.77 -10.81 23.61
CA GLY A 49 14.12 -12.13 23.07
C GLY A 49 13.09 -12.62 22.03
N ALA A 50 11.80 -12.41 22.29
CA ALA A 50 10.73 -12.72 21.34
C ALA A 50 10.85 -11.87 20.06
N PHE A 51 11.21 -10.59 20.16
CA PHE A 51 11.51 -9.77 18.98
C PHE A 51 12.64 -10.39 18.15
N TYR A 52 13.80 -10.64 18.76
CA TYR A 52 14.98 -11.12 18.02
C TYR A 52 14.85 -12.56 17.50
N SER A 53 13.91 -13.34 18.04
CA SER A 53 13.52 -14.63 17.45
C SER A 53 12.70 -14.51 16.15
N ASN A 54 12.13 -13.33 15.88
CA ASN A 54 11.27 -13.06 14.72
C ASN A 54 11.89 -12.09 13.71
N PHE A 55 12.66 -11.10 14.17
CA PHE A 55 13.28 -10.07 13.35
C PHE A 55 14.72 -9.83 13.78
N LYS A 56 15.65 -9.75 12.83
CA LYS A 56 17.07 -9.49 13.07
C LYS A 56 17.30 -8.06 13.56
N SER A 57 16.48 -7.10 13.13
CA SER A 57 16.62 -5.69 13.48
C SER A 57 15.29 -4.93 13.38
N LYS A 58 15.27 -3.69 13.92
CA LYS A 58 14.16 -2.74 13.73
C LYS A 58 13.98 -2.35 12.26
N THR A 59 15.08 -2.23 11.51
CA THR A 59 15.06 -1.93 10.07
C THR A 59 14.47 -3.08 9.26
N GLN A 60 14.81 -4.34 9.58
CA GLN A 60 14.18 -5.49 8.94
C GLN A 60 12.67 -5.52 9.25
N LEU A 61 12.28 -5.33 10.51
CA LEU A 61 10.86 -5.22 10.86
C LEU A 61 10.16 -4.15 10.04
N PHE A 62 10.83 -3.01 9.79
CA PHE A 62 10.24 -1.93 9.00
C PHE A 62 10.02 -2.33 7.53
N ILE A 63 10.97 -3.02 6.90
CA ILE A 63 10.77 -3.57 5.54
C ILE A 63 9.60 -4.57 5.52
N GLU A 64 9.51 -5.46 6.51
CA GLU A 64 8.40 -6.42 6.60
C GLU A 64 7.04 -5.71 6.80
N LEU A 65 7.02 -4.61 7.56
CA LEU A 65 5.84 -3.77 7.72
C LEU A 65 5.40 -3.13 6.39
N LEU A 66 6.35 -2.54 5.65
CA LEU A 66 6.07 -1.96 4.33
C LEU A 66 5.63 -3.02 3.33
N THR A 67 6.22 -4.21 3.39
CA THR A 67 5.85 -5.37 2.56
C THR A 67 4.42 -5.81 2.82
N ARG A 68 4.03 -5.93 4.09
CA ARG A 68 2.66 -6.26 4.49
C ARG A 68 1.65 -5.23 3.98
N ASP A 69 1.98 -3.95 4.08
CA ASP A 69 1.07 -2.89 3.61
C ASP A 69 0.99 -2.85 2.09
N HIS A 70 2.10 -3.08 1.38
CA HIS A 70 2.10 -3.21 -0.07
C HIS A 70 1.33 -4.45 -0.57
N GLN A 71 1.44 -5.59 0.11
CA GLN A 71 0.66 -6.80 -0.22
C GLN A 71 -0.85 -6.55 -0.16
N ARG A 72 -1.31 -5.67 0.73
CA ARG A 72 -2.72 -5.26 0.79
C ARG A 72 -3.14 -4.49 -0.46
N ILE A 73 -2.28 -3.63 -0.98
CA ILE A 73 -2.50 -2.91 -2.25
C ILE A 73 -2.57 -3.94 -3.39
N LEU A 74 -1.58 -4.82 -3.49
CA LEU A 74 -1.55 -5.83 -4.56
C LEU A 74 -2.75 -6.79 -4.54
N ALA A 75 -3.27 -7.12 -3.36
CA ALA A 75 -4.48 -7.94 -3.24
C ALA A 75 -5.70 -7.31 -3.92
N GLY A 76 -5.80 -5.98 -3.91
CA GLY A 76 -6.83 -5.24 -4.64
C GLY A 76 -6.69 -5.42 -6.16
N LEU A 77 -5.48 -5.23 -6.70
CA LEU A 77 -5.20 -5.46 -8.12
C LEU A 77 -5.49 -6.91 -8.55
N GLN A 78 -5.12 -7.89 -7.73
CA GLN A 78 -5.40 -9.29 -7.99
C GLN A 78 -6.91 -9.56 -8.01
N THR A 79 -7.66 -8.97 -7.09
CA THR A 79 -9.13 -9.10 -7.05
C THR A 79 -9.79 -8.54 -8.29
N ILE A 80 -9.33 -7.39 -8.80
CA ILE A 80 -9.83 -6.78 -10.04
C ILE A 80 -9.56 -7.67 -11.24
N LEU A 81 -8.36 -8.26 -11.31
CA LEU A 81 -8.07 -9.25 -12.34
C LEU A 81 -9.02 -10.44 -12.19
N ASP A 82 -9.16 -11.05 -11.02
CA ASP A 82 -9.91 -12.30 -10.87
C ASP A 82 -11.43 -12.10 -11.06
N ASN A 83 -11.98 -11.00 -10.56
CA ASN A 83 -13.43 -10.75 -10.49
C ASN A 83 -13.82 -9.35 -11.03
N PRO A 84 -13.63 -9.10 -12.34
CA PRO A 84 -13.79 -7.77 -12.92
C PRO A 84 -15.22 -7.21 -12.88
N ASP A 85 -16.23 -8.08 -12.75
CA ASP A 85 -17.65 -7.72 -12.74
C ASP A 85 -18.18 -7.41 -11.33
N THR A 86 -17.36 -7.59 -10.29
CA THR A 86 -17.78 -7.34 -8.91
C THR A 86 -17.47 -5.88 -8.55
N PRO A 87 -18.48 -5.05 -8.19
CA PRO A 87 -18.25 -3.67 -7.81
C PRO A 87 -17.31 -3.56 -6.60
N ASP A 88 -16.29 -2.71 -6.74
CA ASP A 88 -15.30 -2.21 -5.77
C ASP A 88 -15.37 -2.90 -4.39
N HIS A 89 -14.43 -3.81 -4.15
CA HIS A 89 -14.11 -4.15 -2.77
C HIS A 89 -13.41 -2.93 -2.18
N PRO A 90 -13.87 -2.37 -1.05
CA PRO A 90 -13.18 -1.26 -0.44
C PRO A 90 -11.73 -1.68 -0.29
N VAL A 91 -10.83 -0.98 -0.96
CA VAL A 91 -9.43 -1.00 -0.58
C VAL A 91 -9.49 -0.81 0.93
N SER A 92 -9.04 -1.81 1.68
CA SER A 92 -9.22 -1.84 3.13
C SER A 92 -8.26 -0.81 3.72
N HIS A 93 -8.55 0.46 3.44
CA HIS A 93 -7.89 1.63 3.92
C HIS A 93 -8.26 1.66 5.39
N ARG A 94 -7.25 1.58 6.26
CA ARG A 94 -7.43 1.93 7.66
C ARG A 94 -7.59 3.45 7.75
N VAL A 95 -8.67 3.97 7.16
CA VAL A 95 -9.22 5.24 7.63
C VAL A 95 -9.59 4.93 9.07
N ALA A 96 -8.96 5.64 10.01
CA ALA A 96 -9.54 5.71 11.35
C ALA A 96 -10.97 6.23 11.12
N ALA A 97 -11.95 5.33 11.19
CA ALA A 97 -13.36 5.60 10.90
C ALA A 97 -14.00 6.60 11.89
N GLU A 98 -13.19 7.33 12.65
CA GLU A 98 -13.60 8.34 13.61
C GLU A 98 -13.54 9.78 13.08
N LEU A 99 -12.99 10.05 11.89
CA LEU A 99 -12.84 11.45 11.41
C LEU A 99 -13.33 11.77 10.00
N VAL A 100 -13.77 10.80 9.20
CA VAL A 100 -14.38 11.09 7.89
C VAL A 100 -15.72 10.39 7.82
N GLY A 101 -16.79 11.17 7.78
CA GLY A 101 -18.14 10.65 7.56
C GLY A 101 -18.16 9.77 6.32
N THR A 102 -18.73 8.57 6.47
CA THR A 102 -19.00 7.64 5.38
C THR A 102 -19.97 8.30 4.41
N HIS A 103 -19.46 9.08 3.46
CA HIS A 103 -20.20 9.48 2.28
C HIS A 103 -19.84 8.54 1.13
N ASP A 104 -20.82 7.71 0.80
CA ASP A 104 -20.92 6.95 -0.44
C ASP A 104 -20.93 7.97 -1.60
N GLN A 105 -19.75 8.24 -2.16
CA GLN A 105 -19.60 9.17 -3.28
C GLN A 105 -19.93 8.45 -4.59
N PRO A 106 -20.68 9.08 -5.52
CA PRO A 106 -20.83 8.52 -6.85
C PRO A 106 -19.46 8.43 -7.50
N ALA A 107 -19.12 7.24 -7.98
CA ALA A 107 -18.03 6.98 -8.90
C ALA A 107 -17.92 8.13 -9.92
N LEU A 108 -16.70 8.61 -10.19
CA LEU A 108 -16.42 9.41 -11.40
C LEU A 108 -17.18 8.75 -12.55
N ALA A 109 -17.93 9.54 -13.32
CA ALA A 109 -18.70 9.02 -14.44
C ALA A 109 -17.73 8.44 -15.48
N VAL A 110 -17.41 7.16 -15.33
CA VAL A 110 -16.56 6.41 -16.24
C VAL A 110 -17.38 6.24 -17.51
N ASP A 111 -16.76 6.58 -18.65
CA ASP A 111 -17.39 6.49 -19.97
C ASP A 111 -18.07 5.11 -20.17
N GLY A 112 -19.33 5.09 -20.59
CA GLY A 112 -20.21 3.91 -20.58
C GLY A 112 -19.80 2.78 -21.53
N ASN A 113 -18.70 2.94 -22.25
CA ASN A 113 -18.14 1.98 -23.21
C ASN A 113 -16.86 1.28 -22.69
N ARG A 114 -16.51 1.43 -21.41
CA ARG A 114 -15.38 0.73 -20.78
C ARG A 114 -15.74 -0.68 -20.35
N SER A 115 -14.78 -1.59 -20.45
CA SER A 115 -14.92 -2.93 -19.88
C SER A 115 -14.96 -2.86 -18.34
N PRO A 116 -15.63 -3.82 -17.66
CA PRO A 116 -15.72 -3.83 -16.20
C PRO A 116 -14.36 -3.76 -15.51
N ILE A 117 -13.35 -4.46 -16.05
CA ILE A 117 -11.98 -4.48 -15.51
C ILE A 117 -11.28 -3.11 -15.62
N GLU A 118 -11.51 -2.35 -16.69
CA GLU A 118 -10.97 -1.00 -16.85
C GLU A 118 -11.60 -0.04 -15.85
N THR A 119 -12.92 -0.09 -15.69
CA THR A 119 -13.67 0.72 -14.73
C THR A 119 -13.20 0.46 -13.31
N GLN A 120 -13.07 -0.81 -12.90
CA GLN A 120 -12.56 -1.17 -11.57
C GLN A 120 -11.11 -0.73 -11.36
N LEU A 121 -10.24 -0.88 -12.36
CA LEU A 121 -8.85 -0.44 -12.25
C LEU A 121 -8.75 1.09 -12.06
N ILE A 122 -9.56 1.86 -12.77
CA ILE A 122 -9.63 3.32 -12.63
C ILE A 122 -10.04 3.70 -11.21
N HIS A 123 -11.12 3.13 -10.69
CA HIS A 123 -11.58 3.39 -9.32
C HIS A 123 -10.54 3.01 -8.27
N TYR A 124 -9.90 1.87 -8.45
CA TYR A 124 -8.89 1.39 -7.52
C TYR A 124 -7.65 2.30 -7.50
N TYR A 125 -7.11 2.61 -8.67
CA TYR A 125 -5.91 3.45 -8.79
C TYR A 125 -6.17 4.89 -8.35
N SER A 126 -7.35 5.45 -8.67
CA SER A 126 -7.66 6.83 -8.28
C SER A 126 -7.76 7.01 -6.77
N ARG A 127 -7.98 5.95 -5.99
CA ARG A 127 -8.13 6.00 -4.53
C ARG A 127 -6.91 5.49 -3.75
N ILE A 128 -5.88 4.99 -4.43
CA ILE A 128 -4.70 4.38 -3.81
C ILE A 128 -4.03 5.31 -2.78
N TYR A 129 -4.11 6.63 -3.01
CA TYR A 129 -3.48 7.66 -2.19
C TYR A 129 -4.15 7.89 -0.82
N ARG A 130 -5.38 7.38 -0.61
CA ARG A 130 -6.22 7.70 0.56
C ARG A 130 -5.71 7.08 1.88
N ASP A 131 -4.79 6.11 1.85
CA ASP A 131 -4.15 5.58 3.06
C ASP A 131 -2.98 6.49 3.51
N THR A 132 -3.29 7.52 4.27
CA THR A 132 -2.29 8.49 4.77
C THR A 132 -1.23 7.86 5.69
N GLN A 133 -1.55 6.76 6.39
CA GLN A 133 -0.56 6.08 7.24
C GLN A 133 0.50 5.37 6.39
N PHE A 134 0.09 4.71 5.31
CA PHE A 134 1.02 4.10 4.35
C PHE A 134 2.05 5.12 3.85
N TYR A 135 1.60 6.29 3.36
CA TYR A 135 2.51 7.30 2.83
C TYR A 135 3.38 7.96 3.89
N THR A 136 2.89 8.11 5.12
CA THR A 136 3.70 8.58 6.25
C THR A 136 4.88 7.64 6.51
N LEU A 137 4.61 6.33 6.59
CA LEU A 137 5.64 5.32 6.79
C LEU A 137 6.59 5.22 5.60
N TRP A 138 6.06 5.33 4.38
CA TRP A 138 6.85 5.34 3.16
C TRP A 138 7.85 6.49 3.12
N LEU A 139 7.39 7.71 3.43
CA LEU A 139 8.25 8.89 3.52
C LEU A 139 9.32 8.74 4.59
N GLU A 140 8.96 8.19 5.75
CA GLU A 140 9.91 7.96 6.82
C GLU A 140 10.97 6.91 6.45
N ALA A 141 10.58 5.85 5.74
CA ALA A 141 11.52 4.88 5.20
C ALA A 141 12.48 5.52 4.19
N ARG A 142 11.98 6.33 3.25
CA ARG A 142 12.83 7.06 2.29
C ARG A 142 13.80 8.01 2.99
N LEU A 143 13.33 8.74 4.00
CA LEU A 143 14.17 9.62 4.80
C LEU A 143 15.22 8.86 5.60
N HIS A 144 14.89 7.67 6.11
CA HIS A 144 15.86 6.83 6.79
C HIS A 144 16.90 6.25 5.81
N ALA A 145 16.46 5.79 4.64
CA ALA A 145 17.33 5.26 3.59
C ALA A 145 18.33 6.30 3.07
N SER A 146 17.95 7.59 3.00
CA SER A 146 18.89 8.65 2.63
C SER A 146 19.97 8.93 3.68
N ARG A 147 19.81 8.41 4.91
CA ARG A 147 20.72 8.62 6.04
C ARG A 147 21.51 7.38 6.44
N ASP A 148 21.05 6.19 6.08
CA ASP A 148 21.67 4.91 6.45
C ASP A 148 21.89 4.04 5.20
N ALA A 149 23.17 3.78 4.86
CA ALA A 149 23.53 3.05 3.64
C ALA A 149 23.07 1.59 3.64
N ASN A 150 23.10 0.92 4.80
CA ASN A 150 22.69 -0.49 4.91
C ASN A 150 21.18 -0.64 4.74
N PHE A 151 20.41 0.30 5.29
CA PHE A 151 18.98 0.36 5.08
C PHE A 151 18.66 0.80 3.65
N CYS A 152 19.42 1.72 3.05
CA CYS A 152 19.27 2.11 1.66
C CYS A 152 19.32 0.91 0.72
N THR A 153 20.29 0.01 0.88
CA THR A 153 20.37 -1.22 0.08
C THR A 153 19.13 -2.10 0.25
N GLN A 154 18.69 -2.33 1.50
CA GLN A 154 17.48 -3.14 1.77
C GLN A 154 16.22 -2.50 1.20
N PHE A 155 16.07 -1.19 1.36
CA PHE A 155 14.93 -0.43 0.87
C PHE A 155 14.89 -0.41 -0.65
N ASN A 156 16.05 -0.23 -1.32
CA ASN A 156 16.12 -0.25 -2.79
C ASN A 156 15.77 -1.63 -3.36
N ALA A 157 16.23 -2.72 -2.74
CA ALA A 157 15.83 -4.07 -3.14
C ALA A 157 14.30 -4.25 -3.00
N PHE A 158 13.74 -3.80 -1.88
CA PHE A 158 12.28 -3.80 -1.68
C PHE A 158 11.53 -2.97 -2.73
N GLN A 159 12.03 -1.78 -3.11
CA GLN A 159 11.43 -0.96 -4.18
C GLN A 159 11.48 -1.67 -5.54
N GLN A 160 12.58 -2.35 -5.86
CA GLN A 160 12.73 -3.11 -7.09
C GLN A 160 11.73 -4.27 -7.16
N ASP A 161 11.52 -4.98 -6.04
CA ASP A 161 10.53 -6.06 -5.96
C ASP A 161 9.09 -5.53 -6.16
N ILE A 162 8.77 -4.36 -5.61
CA ILE A 162 7.49 -3.68 -5.85
C ILE A 162 7.31 -3.35 -7.33
N LEU A 163 8.31 -2.69 -7.93
CA LEU A 163 8.25 -2.30 -9.34
C LEU A 163 8.09 -3.52 -10.25
N ALA A 164 8.85 -4.58 -10.00
CA ALA A 164 8.75 -5.83 -10.74
C ALA A 164 7.35 -6.45 -10.61
N THR A 165 6.76 -6.40 -9.41
CA THR A 165 5.42 -6.94 -9.17
C THR A 165 4.36 -6.13 -9.91
N ILE A 166 4.37 -4.79 -9.82
CA ILE A 166 3.43 -3.93 -10.56
C ILE A 166 3.61 -4.11 -12.07
N THR A 167 4.84 -4.23 -12.55
CA THR A 167 5.14 -4.52 -13.97
C THR A 167 4.45 -5.80 -14.43
N GLN A 168 4.46 -6.87 -13.61
CA GLN A 168 3.73 -8.10 -13.93
C GLN A 168 2.21 -7.89 -13.98
N TYR A 169 1.64 -7.06 -13.11
CA TYR A 169 0.22 -6.71 -13.19
C TYR A 169 -0.12 -5.94 -14.46
N VAL A 170 0.73 -5.00 -14.88
CA VAL A 170 0.54 -4.29 -16.16
C VAL A 170 0.54 -5.28 -17.34
N TYR A 171 1.45 -6.25 -17.36
CA TYR A 171 1.45 -7.31 -18.37
C TYR A 171 0.19 -8.18 -18.34
N LYS A 172 -0.22 -8.65 -17.16
CA LYS A 172 -1.43 -9.48 -16.99
C LYS A 172 -2.68 -8.74 -17.44
N PHE A 173 -2.78 -7.45 -17.11
CA PHE A 173 -3.89 -6.60 -17.52
C PHE A 173 -3.93 -6.46 -19.04
N ALA A 174 -2.81 -6.07 -19.66
CA ALA A 174 -2.72 -5.92 -21.11
C ALA A 174 -3.07 -7.21 -21.86
N ALA A 175 -2.57 -8.35 -21.40
CA ALA A 175 -2.88 -9.65 -21.99
C ALA A 175 -4.37 -10.01 -21.88
N ARG A 176 -5.03 -9.60 -20.80
CA ARG A 176 -6.45 -9.88 -20.55
C ARG A 176 -7.40 -8.98 -21.32
N THR A 177 -7.04 -7.72 -21.54
CA THR A 177 -7.86 -6.74 -22.26
C THR A 177 -7.53 -6.64 -23.75
N GLY A 178 -6.43 -7.26 -24.19
CA GLY A 178 -5.91 -7.11 -25.55
C GLY A 178 -5.33 -5.72 -25.83
N LEU A 179 -5.01 -4.96 -24.78
CA LEU A 179 -4.50 -3.60 -24.87
C LEU A 179 -3.04 -3.62 -25.36
N THR A 180 -2.77 -2.83 -26.40
CA THR A 180 -1.39 -2.53 -26.81
C THR A 180 -0.83 -1.45 -25.90
N LEU A 181 0.18 -1.77 -25.11
CA LEU A 181 0.80 -0.81 -24.21
C LEU A 181 1.55 0.27 -25.01
N PRO A 182 1.34 1.58 -24.73
CA PRO A 182 2.05 2.66 -25.41
C PRO A 182 3.53 2.78 -25.01
N LEU A 183 3.89 2.20 -23.88
CA LEU A 183 5.25 2.18 -23.33
C LEU A 183 5.55 0.79 -22.77
N PRO A 184 6.83 0.42 -22.58
CA PRO A 184 7.19 -0.79 -21.84
C PRO A 184 6.47 -0.85 -20.48
N ALA A 185 6.02 -2.04 -20.09
CA ALA A 185 5.23 -2.24 -18.87
C ALA A 185 5.92 -1.70 -17.61
N GLU A 186 7.25 -1.83 -17.53
CA GLU A 186 8.06 -1.30 -16.42
C GLU A 186 8.00 0.24 -16.35
N GLN A 187 7.99 0.94 -17.48
CA GLN A 187 7.88 2.40 -17.52
C GLN A 187 6.50 2.87 -17.10
N LEU A 188 5.44 2.15 -17.50
CA LEU A 188 4.08 2.41 -17.04
C LEU A 188 3.97 2.17 -15.53
N ALA A 189 4.51 1.05 -15.03
CA ALA A 189 4.54 0.71 -13.61
C ALA A 189 5.24 1.81 -12.79
N LEU A 190 6.43 2.25 -13.23
CA LEU A 190 7.16 3.34 -12.61
C LEU A 190 6.36 4.65 -12.63
N GLY A 191 5.70 4.97 -13.75
CA GLY A 191 4.84 6.14 -13.88
C GLY A 191 3.66 6.14 -12.89
N PHE A 192 2.97 5.00 -12.77
CA PHE A 192 1.86 4.85 -11.82
C PHE A 192 2.33 4.94 -10.37
N MET A 193 3.47 4.31 -10.05
CA MET A 193 4.06 4.44 -8.71
C MET A 193 4.43 5.88 -8.40
N ALA A 194 5.13 6.56 -9.31
CA ALA A 194 5.58 7.94 -9.08
C ALA A 194 4.42 8.92 -8.91
N LEU A 195 3.36 8.78 -9.72
CA LEU A 195 2.19 9.63 -9.63
C LEU A 195 1.35 9.32 -8.38
N GLY A 196 1.13 8.04 -8.06
CA GLY A 196 0.44 7.63 -6.84
C GLY A 196 1.18 8.07 -5.57
N ASP A 197 2.50 7.91 -5.53
CA ASP A 197 3.36 8.40 -4.45
C ASP A 197 3.32 9.92 -4.33
N GLY A 198 3.43 10.63 -5.45
CA GLY A 198 3.35 12.09 -5.48
C GLY A 198 2.02 12.59 -4.91
N MET A 199 0.91 11.96 -5.30
CA MET A 199 -0.41 12.30 -4.77
C MET A 199 -0.53 11.97 -3.28
N GLY A 200 -0.09 10.78 -2.85
CA GLY A 200 -0.10 10.41 -1.43
C GLY A 200 0.69 11.37 -0.56
N MET A 201 1.86 11.83 -1.03
CA MET A 201 2.69 12.80 -0.32
C MET A 201 2.07 14.20 -0.32
N TYR A 202 1.48 14.64 -1.44
CA TYR A 202 0.79 15.92 -1.53
C TYR A 202 -0.36 16.00 -0.51
N HIS A 203 -1.07 14.91 -0.26
CA HIS A 203 -2.19 14.86 0.68
C HIS A 203 -1.79 14.74 2.15
N LEU A 204 -0.50 14.76 2.50
CA LEU A 204 -0.06 14.79 3.90
C LEU A 204 0.06 16.24 4.41
N PRO A 205 -0.46 16.58 5.62
CA PRO A 205 -1.16 15.74 6.60
C PRO A 205 -2.69 15.93 6.55
N GLY A 206 -3.36 15.34 5.57
CA GLY A 206 -4.82 15.38 5.41
C GLY A 206 -5.30 16.72 4.84
N GLN A 207 -5.46 16.79 3.53
CA GLN A 207 -6.06 17.93 2.84
C GLN A 207 -7.61 17.86 2.80
N SER A 208 -8.26 18.88 2.24
CA SER A 208 -9.72 19.01 2.24
C SER A 208 -10.40 18.06 1.24
N HIS A 209 -11.72 17.85 1.39
CA HIS A 209 -12.51 17.05 0.44
C HIS A 209 -12.46 17.54 -1.01
N ALA A 210 -12.24 18.85 -1.23
CA ALA A 210 -12.09 19.37 -2.58
C ALA A 210 -10.78 18.88 -3.21
N ASP A 211 -9.72 18.77 -2.42
CA ASP A 211 -8.41 18.29 -2.88
C ASP A 211 -8.47 16.81 -3.27
N ASP A 212 -9.25 16.01 -2.52
CA ASP A 212 -9.50 14.60 -2.85
C ASP A 212 -10.16 14.40 -4.22
N LEU A 213 -11.17 15.22 -4.56
CA LEU A 213 -11.86 15.10 -5.84
C LEU A 213 -10.91 15.39 -7.02
N HIS A 214 -10.08 16.43 -6.89
CA HIS A 214 -9.10 16.75 -7.93
C HIS A 214 -8.03 15.67 -8.05
N ALA A 215 -7.58 15.10 -6.94
CA ALA A 215 -6.60 14.02 -6.93
C ALA A 215 -7.12 12.76 -7.66
N GLU A 216 -8.35 12.36 -7.34
CA GLU A 216 -8.99 11.23 -8.02
C GLU A 216 -9.13 11.49 -9.53
N GLN A 217 -9.56 12.70 -9.92
CA GLN A 217 -9.67 13.08 -11.32
C GLN A 217 -8.33 13.03 -12.05
N ILE A 218 -7.25 13.51 -11.44
CA ILE A 218 -5.92 13.49 -12.04
C ILE A 218 -5.42 12.06 -12.22
N LEU A 219 -5.55 11.22 -11.18
CA LEU A 219 -5.11 9.82 -11.24
C LEU A 219 -5.92 9.01 -12.25
N ALA A 220 -7.24 9.18 -12.25
CA ALA A 220 -8.13 8.57 -13.23
C ALA A 220 -7.76 9.01 -14.65
N TYR A 221 -7.70 10.31 -14.91
CA TYR A 221 -7.36 10.85 -16.22
C TYR A 221 -6.02 10.34 -16.75
N PHE A 222 -5.00 10.27 -15.88
CA PHE A 222 -3.69 9.75 -16.27
C PHE A 222 -3.77 8.29 -16.70
N LEU A 223 -4.42 7.43 -15.92
CA LEU A 223 -4.59 6.02 -16.26
C LEU A 223 -5.40 5.85 -17.56
N GLU A 224 -6.49 6.60 -17.71
CA GLU A 224 -7.35 6.57 -18.90
C GLU A 224 -6.59 6.96 -20.17
N ARG A 225 -5.86 8.09 -20.12
CA ARG A 225 -5.18 8.62 -21.30
C ARG A 225 -3.89 7.91 -21.64
N ILE A 226 -3.10 7.54 -20.63
CA ILE A 226 -1.75 7.02 -20.86
C ILE A 226 -1.76 5.50 -20.93
N ALA A 227 -2.54 4.82 -20.11
CA ALA A 227 -2.59 3.37 -20.17
C ALA A 227 -3.62 2.90 -21.20
N LEU A 228 -4.87 3.37 -21.05
CA LEU A 228 -6.01 2.86 -21.81
C LEU A 228 -6.20 3.53 -23.17
N GLN A 229 -5.47 4.63 -23.44
CA GLN A 229 -5.52 5.40 -24.69
C GLN A 229 -6.94 5.86 -25.08
N ARG A 230 -7.79 6.16 -24.08
CA ARG A 230 -9.19 6.58 -24.27
C ARG A 230 -9.47 7.86 -23.50
#